data_AF-A0A2E2EPG0-F1
#
_entry.id   AF-A0A2E2EPG0-F1
#
_cell.length_a   1.000
_cell.length_b   1.000
_cell.length_c   1.000
_cell.angle_alpha   90.00
_cell.angle_beta   90.00
_cell.angle_gamma   90.00
#
_symmetry.space_group_name_H-M   'P 1'
#
loop_
_entity.id
_entity.type
_entity.pdbx_description
1 polymer ?
#
loop_
_entity_poly.entity_id
_entity_poly.type
_entity_poly.pdbx_seq_one_letter_code
_entity_poly.pdbx_strand_id
1 'polypeptide(L)'
;MRITFLFFIIFSLPYLISTQLADNFSDGDFTDNPTSFGDSDKFELDSFKILHTIYDSVSFEIYLSTIYKVSENAVWEFSLEYLFDPSSSNFAKIFLMSDNEDLTSNLISYFVKVDGYIDQYKKLVVLQN
;
A
#
# COMPACT_ATOMS: atom_id res chain seq x y z
N MET A 1 -2.49 -33.27 -31.95
CA MET A 1 -1.26 -32.56 -31.54
C MET A 1 -1.40 -31.03 -31.61
N ARG A 2 -1.93 -30.43 -32.70
CA ARG A 2 -2.12 -28.96 -32.79
C ARG A 2 -3.12 -28.37 -31.78
N ILE A 3 -4.28 -29.00 -31.57
CA ILE A 3 -5.33 -28.51 -30.66
C ILE A 3 -4.92 -28.67 -29.18
N THR A 4 -4.19 -29.76 -28.86
CA THR A 4 -3.71 -30.05 -27.50
C THR A 4 -2.69 -29.01 -27.02
N PHE A 5 -1.84 -28.50 -27.93
CA PHE A 5 -0.85 -27.46 -27.63
C PHE A 5 -1.50 -26.09 -27.35
N LEU A 6 -2.55 -25.73 -28.11
CA LEU A 6 -3.35 -24.52 -27.88
C LEU A 6 -4.03 -24.54 -26.51
N PHE A 7 -4.52 -25.70 -26.08
CA PHE A 7 -5.14 -25.87 -24.76
C PHE A 7 -4.14 -25.61 -23.62
N PHE A 8 -2.89 -26.05 -23.78
CA PHE A 8 -1.83 -25.84 -22.81
C PHE A 8 -1.41 -24.36 -22.73
N ILE A 9 -1.33 -23.67 -23.88
CA ILE A 9 -1.05 -22.23 -23.92
C ILE A 9 -2.16 -21.45 -23.20
N ILE A 10 -3.43 -21.70 -23.54
CA ILE A 10 -4.60 -21.01 -22.96
C ILE A 10 -4.68 -21.19 -21.44
N PHE A 11 -4.36 -22.39 -20.92
CA PHE A 11 -4.37 -22.64 -19.47
C PHE A 11 -3.16 -22.05 -18.72
N SER A 12 -2.05 -21.76 -19.43
CA SER A 12 -0.83 -21.21 -18.81
C SER A 12 -0.80 -19.67 -18.77
N LEU A 13 -1.55 -19.00 -19.65
CA LEU A 13 -1.67 -17.53 -19.73
C LEU A 13 -2.09 -16.81 -18.43
N PRO A 14 -3.04 -17.29 -17.60
CA PRO A 14 -3.44 -16.57 -16.38
C PRO A 14 -2.33 -16.56 -15.30
N TYR A 15 -1.35 -17.46 -15.37
CA TYR A 15 -0.20 -17.46 -14.46
C TYR A 15 0.84 -16.39 -14.79
N LEU A 16 0.72 -15.71 -15.94
CA LEU A 16 1.66 -14.68 -16.39
C LEU A 16 1.20 -13.25 -16.06
N ILE A 17 0.01 -13.09 -15.47
CA ILE A 17 -0.61 -11.78 -15.23
C ILE A 17 -0.82 -11.60 -13.73
N SER A 18 0.21 -11.15 -13.02
CA SER A 18 0.06 -10.57 -11.68
C SER A 18 0.01 -9.06 -11.83
N THR A 19 -1.20 -8.52 -11.99
CA THR A 19 -1.43 -7.07 -12.13
C THR A 19 -2.23 -6.49 -10.97
N GLN A 20 -2.13 -7.08 -9.78
CA GLN A 20 -2.71 -6.52 -8.57
C GLN A 20 -1.60 -6.21 -7.58
N LEU A 21 -1.64 -5.03 -6.96
CA LEU A 21 -0.83 -4.72 -5.80
C LEU A 21 -1.56 -5.27 -4.57
N ALA A 22 -0.97 -6.26 -3.92
CA ALA A 22 -1.52 -6.84 -2.70
C ALA A 22 -0.37 -7.25 -1.79
N ASP A 23 -0.41 -6.77 -0.56
CA ASP A 23 0.52 -7.16 0.48
C ASP A 23 -0.24 -7.26 1.81
N ASN A 24 -0.01 -8.36 2.52
CA ASN A 24 -0.56 -8.62 3.84
C ASN A 24 0.55 -8.90 4.87
N PHE A 25 1.82 -8.74 4.47
CA PHE A 25 3.03 -8.90 5.27
C PHE A 25 3.18 -10.28 5.93
N SER A 26 2.46 -11.29 5.44
CA SER A 26 2.43 -12.63 6.06
C SER A 26 3.77 -13.37 6.00
N ASP A 27 4.65 -12.97 5.09
CA ASP A 27 6.04 -13.42 4.98
C ASP A 27 6.97 -12.74 5.99
N GLY A 28 6.53 -11.66 6.63
CA GLY A 28 7.32 -10.92 7.59
C GLY A 28 8.31 -9.95 6.95
N ASP A 29 8.10 -9.55 5.71
CA ASP A 29 8.91 -8.58 5.00
C ASP A 29 8.00 -7.53 4.33
N PHE A 30 8.29 -6.24 4.50
CA PHE A 30 7.58 -5.15 3.80
C PHE A 30 8.47 -4.47 2.75
N THR A 31 9.72 -4.93 2.63
CA THR A 31 10.74 -4.32 1.77
C THR A 31 10.85 -5.00 0.42
N ASP A 32 10.36 -6.23 0.30
CA ASP A 32 10.37 -7.03 -0.91
C ASP A 32 8.97 -7.59 -1.25
N ASN A 33 8.65 -7.63 -2.56
CA ASN A 33 7.42 -8.22 -3.10
C ASN A 33 6.09 -7.70 -2.49
N PRO A 34 5.86 -6.38 -2.48
CA PRO A 34 6.44 -5.41 -3.41
C PRO A 34 7.53 -4.53 -2.77
N THR A 35 8.46 -4.03 -3.60
CA THR A 35 9.56 -3.20 -3.10
C THR A 35 9.08 -1.85 -2.58
N SER A 36 9.40 -1.56 -1.32
CA SER A 36 9.09 -0.29 -0.66
C SER A 36 10.26 0.69 -0.70
N PHE A 37 9.96 1.97 -0.88
CA PHE A 37 10.89 3.10 -0.91
C PHE A 37 10.52 4.11 0.18
N GLY A 38 11.44 5.00 0.54
CA GLY A 38 11.25 6.00 1.59
C GLY A 38 11.94 5.62 2.90
N ASP A 39 11.30 5.93 4.02
CA ASP A 39 11.88 5.87 5.38
C ASP A 39 11.77 4.47 5.99
N SER A 40 12.27 3.44 5.30
CA SER A 40 12.16 2.03 5.74
C SER A 40 12.71 1.76 7.14
N ASP A 41 13.68 2.56 7.62
CA ASP A 41 14.23 2.47 8.98
C ASP A 41 13.28 2.99 10.07
N LYS A 42 12.13 3.55 9.69
CA LYS A 42 11.09 4.09 10.58
C LYS A 42 9.86 3.20 10.68
N PHE A 43 9.85 2.07 9.98
CA PHE A 43 8.75 1.10 10.00
C PHE A 43 9.25 -0.28 10.40
N GLU A 44 8.39 -1.04 11.07
CA GLU A 44 8.67 -2.43 11.42
C GLU A 44 7.41 -3.29 11.36
N LEU A 45 7.61 -4.60 11.27
CA LEU A 45 6.56 -5.59 11.42
C LEU A 45 6.61 -6.16 12.82
N ASP A 46 5.47 -6.11 13.52
CA ASP A 46 5.36 -6.68 14.86
C ASP A 46 5.29 -8.22 14.84
N SER A 47 5.10 -8.82 16.02
CA SER A 47 4.94 -10.28 16.15
C SER A 47 3.70 -10.84 15.45
N PHE A 48 2.72 -10.00 15.15
CA PHE A 48 1.48 -10.34 14.45
C PHE A 48 1.53 -10.02 12.95
N LYS A 49 2.68 -9.58 12.43
CA LYS A 49 2.87 -9.18 11.04
C LYS A 49 2.04 -7.96 10.64
N ILE A 50 1.84 -7.03 11.57
CA ILE A 50 1.23 -5.74 11.30
C ILE A 50 2.35 -4.72 11.08
N LEU A 51 2.29 -4.03 9.93
CA LEU A 51 3.23 -2.95 9.61
C LEU A 51 2.84 -1.70 10.41
N HIS A 52 3.77 -1.16 11.19
CA HIS A 52 3.55 0.05 11.95
C HIS A 52 4.83 0.91 12.00
N THR A 53 4.65 2.16 12.41
CA THR A 53 5.77 3.07 12.63
C THR A 53 6.50 2.72 13.93
N ILE A 54 7.82 2.86 13.92
CA ILE A 54 8.64 2.77 15.13
C ILE A 54 8.42 4.05 15.93
N TYR A 55 8.18 3.91 17.24
CA TYR A 55 8.01 5.05 18.13
C TYR A 55 9.35 5.76 18.33
N ASP A 56 9.63 6.76 17.49
CA ASP A 56 10.72 7.69 17.67
C ASP A 56 10.21 8.97 18.33
N SER A 57 11.01 9.57 19.21
CA SER A 57 10.69 10.81 19.94
C SER A 57 10.65 12.06 19.06
N VAL A 58 10.87 11.90 17.74
CA VAL A 58 11.10 12.98 16.81
C VAL A 58 9.94 13.07 15.81
N SER A 59 9.25 14.22 15.80
CA SER A 59 8.11 14.46 14.90
C SER A 59 8.58 14.93 13.52
N PHE A 60 8.65 14.01 12.57
CA PHE A 60 8.80 14.34 11.15
C PHE A 60 7.80 13.55 10.31
N GLU A 61 7.48 14.08 9.13
CA GLU A 61 6.72 13.33 8.12
C GLU A 61 7.60 12.17 7.65
N ILE A 62 7.06 10.96 7.72
CA ILE A 62 7.70 9.73 7.25
C ILE A 62 6.76 9.04 6.28
N TYR A 63 7.33 8.32 5.31
CA TYR A 63 6.52 7.63 4.32
C TYR A 63 7.16 6.33 3.82
N LEU A 64 6.29 5.45 3.35
CA LEU A 64 6.64 4.36 2.45
C LEU A 64 5.88 4.53 1.15
N SER A 65 6.53 4.25 0.03
CA SER A 65 5.91 4.20 -1.28
C SER A 65 6.30 2.92 -2.01
N THR A 66 5.40 2.42 -2.85
CA THR A 66 5.64 1.24 -3.67
C THR A 66 5.38 1.60 -5.12
N ILE A 67 6.35 1.34 -5.98
CA ILE A 67 6.17 1.60 -7.41
C ILE A 67 5.25 0.53 -7.98
N TYR A 68 4.11 0.98 -8.48
CA TYR A 68 3.19 0.10 -9.14
C TYR A 68 2.47 0.79 -10.29
N LYS A 69 2.32 0.09 -11.41
CA LYS A 69 1.50 0.54 -12.53
C LYS A 69 0.05 0.11 -12.29
N VAL A 70 -0.65 0.78 -11.36
CA VAL A 70 -2.09 0.54 -11.21
C VAL A 70 -2.78 1.16 -12.43
N SER A 71 -3.65 0.36 -13.04
CA SER A 71 -4.49 0.72 -14.16
C SER A 71 -5.71 1.51 -13.69
N GLU A 72 -6.20 2.40 -14.54
CA GLU A 72 -7.55 2.97 -14.47
C GLU A 72 -8.59 1.89 -14.08
N ASN A 73 -9.64 2.26 -13.32
CA ASN A 73 -10.65 1.35 -12.76
C ASN A 73 -10.12 0.40 -11.67
N ALA A 74 -9.49 0.96 -10.63
CA ALA A 74 -8.94 0.21 -9.50
C ALA A 74 -9.85 0.25 -8.25
N VAL A 75 -9.78 -0.81 -7.46
CA VAL A 75 -10.36 -0.88 -6.11
C VAL A 75 -9.22 -0.99 -5.12
N TRP A 76 -9.14 -0.01 -4.21
CA TRP A 76 -8.16 0.00 -3.13
C TRP A 76 -8.80 -0.50 -1.86
N GLU A 77 -8.17 -1.49 -1.22
CA GLU A 77 -8.59 -2.06 0.06
C GLU A 77 -7.41 -2.09 1.02
N PHE A 78 -7.57 -1.49 2.19
CA PHE A 78 -6.55 -1.49 3.24
C PHE A 78 -7.19 -1.39 4.62
N SER A 79 -6.46 -1.85 5.63
CA SER A 79 -6.81 -1.72 7.05
C SER A 79 -5.87 -0.72 7.71
N LEU A 80 -6.40 0.13 8.57
CA LEU A 80 -5.62 1.08 9.35
C LEU A 80 -6.09 1.07 10.80
N GLU A 81 -5.14 1.22 11.70
CA GLU A 81 -5.34 1.38 13.13
C GLU A 81 -4.54 2.58 13.61
N TYR A 82 -5.16 3.36 14.50
CA TYR A 82 -4.51 4.46 15.19
C TYR A 82 -4.62 4.25 16.69
N LEU A 83 -3.47 4.33 17.37
CA LEU A 83 -3.39 4.27 18.83
C LEU A 83 -3.66 5.61 19.52
N PHE A 84 -4.07 6.62 18.74
CA PHE A 84 -4.38 7.98 19.18
C PHE A 84 -5.45 8.60 18.26
N ASP A 85 -6.12 9.65 18.69
CA ASP A 85 -7.04 10.39 17.83
C ASP A 85 -6.25 11.27 16.84
N PRO A 86 -6.33 11.04 15.51
CA PRO A 86 -5.68 11.92 14.53
C PRO A 86 -6.23 13.34 14.61
N SER A 87 -5.40 14.30 14.25
CA SER A 87 -5.72 15.73 14.27
C SER A 87 -5.24 16.43 13.01
N SER A 88 -5.56 17.71 12.87
CA SER A 88 -5.06 18.53 11.76
C SER A 88 -3.54 18.67 11.73
N SER A 89 -2.84 18.41 12.84
CA SER A 89 -1.38 18.45 12.95
C SER A 89 -0.72 17.07 13.05
N ASN A 90 -1.50 15.99 13.22
CA ASN A 90 -1.01 14.61 13.26
C ASN A 90 -2.02 13.70 12.55
N PHE A 91 -1.76 13.45 11.28
CA PHE A 91 -2.64 12.71 10.37
C PHE A 91 -1.79 11.85 9.45
N ALA A 92 -2.42 10.89 8.76
CA ALA A 92 -1.79 10.23 7.61
C ALA A 92 -2.52 10.56 6.30
N LYS A 93 -1.80 10.35 5.22
CA LYS A 93 -2.33 10.30 3.86
C LYS A 93 -2.00 8.93 3.30
N ILE A 94 -3.03 8.20 2.85
CA ILE A 94 -2.83 7.01 2.03
C ILE A 94 -2.87 7.45 0.58
N PHE A 95 -1.72 7.49 -0.07
CA PHE A 95 -1.61 7.79 -1.50
C PHE A 95 -2.07 6.57 -2.30
N LEU A 96 -3.12 6.74 -3.10
CA LEU A 96 -3.65 5.72 -3.99
C LEU A 96 -2.89 5.73 -5.33
N MET A 97 -2.52 6.93 -5.78
CA MET A 97 -1.60 7.10 -6.90
C MET A 97 -0.80 8.40 -6.78
N SER A 98 0.42 8.36 -7.32
CA SER A 98 1.30 9.51 -7.49
C SER A 98 2.12 9.35 -8.76
N ASP A 99 2.51 10.47 -9.36
CA ASP A 99 3.48 10.53 -10.45
C ASP A 99 4.95 10.54 -9.98
N ASN A 100 5.21 10.47 -8.67
CA ASN A 100 6.54 10.45 -8.08
C ASN A 100 6.63 9.42 -6.93
N GLU A 101 7.81 8.82 -6.75
CA GLU A 101 8.12 7.93 -5.62
C GLU A 101 8.40 8.71 -4.32
N ASP A 102 8.92 9.93 -4.43
CA ASP A 102 9.14 10.84 -3.30
C ASP A 102 7.85 11.60 -2.97
N LEU A 103 7.16 11.14 -1.93
CA LEU A 103 5.87 11.66 -1.48
C LEU A 103 5.96 13.02 -0.77
N THR A 104 7.18 13.51 -0.51
CA THR A 104 7.42 14.84 0.09
C THR A 104 7.65 15.93 -0.96
N SER A 105 7.81 15.52 -2.22
CA SER A 105 8.02 16.42 -3.35
C SER A 105 6.73 17.12 -3.80
N ASN A 106 6.85 18.03 -4.78
CA ASN A 106 5.68 18.56 -5.48
C ASN A 106 5.23 17.54 -6.54
N LEU A 107 4.07 16.93 -6.31
CA LEU A 107 3.59 15.76 -7.05
C LEU A 107 2.09 15.87 -7.37
N ILE A 108 1.65 15.19 -8.42
CA ILE A 108 0.24 15.02 -8.79
C ILE A 108 -0.23 13.68 -8.22
N SER A 109 -1.22 13.73 -7.32
CA SER A 109 -1.67 12.52 -6.62
C SER A 109 -3.14 12.51 -6.28
N TYR A 110 -3.62 11.31 -5.94
CA TYR A 110 -4.91 11.06 -5.32
C TYR A 110 -4.66 10.30 -4.03
N PHE A 111 -5.21 10.81 -2.93
CA PHE A 111 -4.97 10.25 -1.60
C PHE A 111 -6.23 10.31 -0.75
N VAL A 112 -6.29 9.41 0.24
CA VAL A 112 -7.24 9.47 1.34
C VAL A 112 -6.55 10.15 2.51
N LYS A 113 -7.11 11.25 3.00
CA LYS A 113 -6.64 11.91 4.23
C LYS A 113 -7.39 11.33 5.43
N VAL A 114 -6.66 11.06 6.50
CA VAL A 114 -7.22 10.57 7.75
C VAL A 114 -6.89 11.55 8.87
N ASP A 115 -7.78 12.52 9.10
CA ASP A 115 -7.61 13.63 10.05
C ASP A 115 -8.86 13.85 10.92
N GLY A 116 -9.07 12.99 11.89
CA GLY A 116 -10.15 13.10 12.88
C GLY A 116 -10.40 11.77 13.58
N TYR A 117 -11.39 11.75 14.48
CA TYR A 117 -11.73 10.55 15.24
C TYR A 117 -12.03 9.36 14.32
N ILE A 118 -11.31 8.27 14.53
CA ILE A 118 -11.53 6.99 13.87
C ILE A 118 -11.77 5.96 14.96
N ASP A 119 -12.75 5.09 14.76
CA ASP A 119 -12.83 3.86 15.53
C ASP A 119 -11.59 2.99 15.21
N GLN A 120 -11.09 2.24 16.19
CA GLN A 120 -9.72 1.68 16.22
C GLN A 120 -9.39 0.77 15.03
N TYR A 121 -10.41 0.17 14.41
CA TYR A 121 -10.24 -0.71 13.24
C TYR A 121 -11.19 -0.34 12.13
N LYS A 122 -10.64 0.15 11.01
CA LYS A 122 -11.44 0.46 9.83
C LYS A 122 -10.83 -0.15 8.57
N LYS A 123 -11.60 -1.05 7.96
CA LYS A 123 -11.40 -1.45 6.58
C LYS A 123 -11.95 -0.36 5.67
N LEU A 124 -11.11 0.21 4.82
CA LEU A 124 -11.51 1.20 3.83
C LEU A 124 -11.48 0.58 2.43
N VAL A 125 -12.52 0.84 1.65
CA VAL A 125 -12.62 0.47 0.24
C VAL A 125 -12.84 1.74 -0.58
N VAL A 126 -11.95 2.01 -1.53
CA VAL A 126 -12.04 3.19 -2.41
C VAL A 126 -12.16 2.73 -3.86
N LEU A 127 -13.18 3.25 -4.55
CA LEU A 127 -13.39 3.03 -5.97
C LEU A 127 -12.82 4.21 -6.76
N GLN A 128 -11.93 3.92 -7.69
CA GLN A 128 -11.35 4.92 -8.58
C GLN A 128 -11.80 4.62 -10.01
N ASN A 129 -12.70 5.47 -10.52
CA ASN A 129 -13.18 5.44 -11.91
C ASN A 129 -12.32 6.33 -12.81
#